data_AF-A0A919AAX0-F1
#
_entry.id   AF-A0A919AAX0-F1
#
_cell.length_a   1.000
_cell.length_b   1.000
_cell.length_c   1.000
_cell.angle_alpha   90.00
_cell.angle_beta   90.00
_cell.angle_gamma   90.00
#
_symmetry.space_group_name_H-M   'P 1'
#
loop_
_entity.id
_entity.type
_entity.pdbx_description
1 polymer ?
#
loop_
_entity_poly.entity_id
_entity_poly.type
_entity_poly.pdbx_seq_one_letter_code
_entity_poly.pdbx_strand_id
1 'polypeptide(L)'
;MPASGSRSRLGARAVGVLLLVTGLALLGVGARDAAYATRLAGTPGTFRVLYADRAYGDGRSSGGFRTVWHGTFTSADGRVTDDDAVLRDESDGHRPAARIPVTRAGAGVYYTGRPNYALGWLTLGLAGGSLAATAFPLVRLGGASRRPGRPGPRWFGTGLRVAWGCVAVCAAAALLAAVAV
;
A
#
# COMPACT_ATOMS: atom_id res chain seq x y z
N MET A 1 -17.39 -35.90 -29.02
CA MET A 1 -17.28 -34.45 -28.72
C MET A 1 -16.41 -34.21 -27.49
N PRO A 2 -15.15 -33.74 -27.63
CA PRO A 2 -14.38 -33.25 -26.49
C PRO A 2 -13.82 -31.84 -26.76
N ALA A 3 -14.53 -30.79 -26.32
CA ALA A 3 -14.07 -29.40 -26.44
C ALA A 3 -14.18 -28.60 -25.12
N SER A 4 -14.38 -29.27 -23.98
CA SER A 4 -14.57 -28.60 -22.67
C SER A 4 -13.25 -28.32 -21.92
N GLY A 5 -12.12 -28.90 -22.35
CA GLY A 5 -10.85 -28.82 -21.63
C GLY A 5 -10.05 -27.53 -21.81
N SER A 6 -10.24 -26.79 -22.91
CA SER A 6 -9.42 -25.61 -23.25
C SER A 6 -9.92 -24.32 -22.57
N ARG A 7 -11.24 -24.13 -22.49
CA ARG A 7 -11.86 -22.92 -21.89
C ARG A 7 -11.53 -22.78 -20.40
N SER A 8 -11.47 -23.88 -19.66
CA SER A 8 -11.15 -23.86 -18.22
C SER A 8 -9.67 -23.56 -17.92
N ARG A 9 -8.75 -23.80 -18.87
CA ARG A 9 -7.32 -23.47 -18.75
C ARG A 9 -7.03 -22.01 -19.05
N LEU A 10 -7.74 -21.44 -20.03
CA LEU A 10 -7.68 -20.01 -20.35
C LEU A 10 -8.24 -19.16 -19.20
N GLY A 11 -9.36 -19.57 -18.61
CA GLY A 11 -9.95 -18.87 -17.46
C GLY A 11 -9.02 -18.80 -16.24
N ALA A 12 -8.41 -19.92 -15.84
CA ALA A 12 -7.53 -19.95 -14.67
C ALA A 12 -6.25 -19.12 -14.85
N ARG A 13 -5.68 -19.09 -16.07
CA ARG A 13 -4.52 -18.25 -16.39
C ARG A 13 -4.88 -16.77 -16.42
N ALA A 14 -6.02 -16.41 -17.01
CA ALA A 14 -6.49 -15.02 -17.03
C ALA A 14 -6.71 -14.49 -15.61
N VAL A 15 -7.36 -15.29 -14.75
CA VAL A 15 -7.53 -14.94 -13.32
C VAL A 15 -6.19 -14.82 -12.61
N GLY A 16 -5.25 -15.76 -12.84
CA GLY A 16 -3.91 -15.67 -12.28
C GLY A 16 -3.15 -14.42 -12.72
N VAL A 17 -3.26 -14.02 -13.99
CA VAL A 17 -2.61 -12.79 -14.50
C VAL A 17 -3.24 -11.55 -13.88
N LEU A 18 -4.57 -11.48 -13.79
CA LEU A 18 -5.27 -10.38 -13.14
C LEU A 18 -4.85 -10.22 -11.68
N LEU A 19 -4.79 -11.32 -10.93
CA LEU A 19 -4.32 -11.31 -9.55
C LEU A 19 -2.86 -10.86 -9.48
N LEU A 20 -1.98 -11.41 -10.31
CA LEU A 20 -0.56 -11.05 -10.31
C LEU A 20 -0.36 -9.55 -10.57
N VAL A 21 -1.05 -8.98 -11.57
CA VAL A 21 -0.99 -7.55 -11.88
C VAL A 21 -1.53 -6.72 -10.72
N THR A 22 -2.66 -7.13 -10.14
CA THR A 22 -3.26 -6.44 -8.99
C THR A 22 -2.32 -6.45 -7.79
N GLY A 23 -1.72 -7.60 -7.48
CA GLY A 23 -0.79 -7.75 -6.37
C GLY A 23 0.48 -6.91 -6.54
N LEU A 24 1.04 -6.88 -7.76
CA LEU A 24 2.19 -6.04 -8.08
C LEU A 24 1.87 -4.54 -7.98
N ALA A 25 0.68 -4.13 -8.43
CA ALA A 25 0.25 -2.74 -8.31
C ALA A 25 0.13 -2.32 -6.82
N LEU A 26 -0.52 -3.16 -6.00
CA LEU A 26 -0.64 -2.92 -4.56
C LEU A 26 0.71 -2.91 -3.84
N LEU A 27 1.60 -3.83 -4.20
CA LEU A 27 2.97 -3.88 -3.68
C LEU A 27 3.74 -2.61 -4.02
N GLY A 28 3.69 -2.17 -5.28
CA GLY A 28 4.39 -0.97 -5.74
C GLY A 28 3.89 0.31 -5.06
N VAL A 29 2.58 0.48 -4.98
CA VAL A 29 1.96 1.64 -4.31
C VAL A 29 2.28 1.61 -2.81
N GLY A 30 2.04 0.48 -2.14
CA GLY A 30 2.31 0.34 -0.71
C GLY A 30 3.78 0.56 -0.34
N ALA A 31 4.72 0.00 -1.11
CA ALA A 31 6.15 0.21 -0.87
C ALA A 31 6.57 1.68 -1.11
N ARG A 32 6.06 2.30 -2.18
CA ARG A 32 6.33 3.70 -2.51
C ARG A 32 5.85 4.63 -1.40
N ASP A 33 4.59 4.49 -0.99
CA ASP A 33 3.98 5.38 0.00
C ASP A 33 4.53 5.12 1.41
N ALA A 34 4.88 3.87 1.73
CA ALA A 34 5.60 3.55 2.96
C ALA A 34 6.99 4.20 3.00
N ALA A 35 7.71 4.27 1.89
CA ALA A 35 9.01 4.94 1.82
C ALA A 35 8.91 6.46 2.11
N TYR A 36 7.86 7.11 1.61
CA TYR A 36 7.60 8.52 1.92
C TYR A 36 7.16 8.73 3.38
N ALA A 37 6.29 7.86 3.90
CA ALA A 37 5.82 7.93 5.29
C ALA A 37 6.94 7.66 6.31
N THR A 38 7.90 6.77 5.98
CA THR A 38 9.08 6.48 6.80
C THR A 38 10.24 7.46 6.59
N ARG A 39 10.07 8.48 5.72
CA ARG A 39 11.11 9.46 5.34
C ARG A 39 12.34 8.85 4.67
N LEU A 40 12.24 7.63 4.14
CA LEU A 40 13.28 7.00 3.34
C LEU A 40 13.36 7.59 1.93
N ALA A 41 12.27 8.19 1.45
CA ALA A 41 12.20 8.90 0.18
C ALA A 41 11.49 10.25 0.36
N GLY A 42 11.83 11.23 -0.49
CA GLY A 42 11.24 12.58 -0.48
C GLY A 42 12.02 13.60 0.36
N THR A 43 11.45 14.81 0.48
CA THR A 43 12.06 15.91 1.24
C THR A 43 11.39 16.02 2.61
N PRO A 44 12.08 15.70 3.71
CA PRO A 44 11.53 15.86 5.04
C PRO A 44 11.37 17.35 5.37
N GLY A 45 10.35 17.70 6.13
CA GLY A 45 10.10 19.07 6.56
C GLY A 45 8.95 19.19 7.56
N THR A 46 8.49 20.42 7.76
CA THR A 46 7.40 20.75 8.67
C THR A 46 6.29 21.45 7.92
N PHE A 47 5.06 20.96 8.12
CA PHE A 47 3.84 21.60 7.68
C PHE A 47 3.27 22.44 8.82
N ARG A 48 3.05 23.73 8.59
CA ARG A 48 2.40 24.63 9.53
C ARG A 48 0.97 24.85 9.10
N VAL A 49 0.03 24.41 9.93
CA VAL A 49 -1.41 24.57 9.68
C VAL A 49 -1.78 26.05 9.75
N LEU A 50 -2.46 26.55 8.72
CA LEU A 50 -3.10 27.87 8.71
C LEU A 50 -4.58 27.73 9.07
N TYR A 51 -5.30 26.91 8.31
CA TYR A 51 -6.72 26.65 8.53
C TYR A 51 -7.11 25.25 8.05
N ALA A 52 -8.32 24.83 8.42
CA ALA A 52 -8.92 23.56 8.01
C ALA A 52 -10.19 23.84 7.22
N ASP A 53 -10.41 23.05 6.17
CA ASP A 53 -11.67 23.02 5.44
C ASP A 53 -12.26 21.61 5.47
N ARG A 54 -13.59 21.51 5.36
CA ARG A 54 -14.27 20.23 5.19
C ARG A 54 -14.57 20.05 3.71
N ALA A 55 -13.81 19.20 3.05
CA ALA A 55 -14.13 18.77 1.70
C ALA A 55 -15.15 17.61 1.76
N TYR A 56 -16.17 17.68 0.91
CA TYR A 56 -16.97 16.49 0.59
C TYR A 56 -16.08 15.46 -0.12
N GLY A 57 -16.10 14.21 0.31
CA GLY A 57 -15.26 13.16 -0.27
C GLY A 57 -15.73 12.75 -1.67
N ASP A 58 -14.83 12.81 -2.65
CA ASP A 58 -15.11 12.45 -4.06
C ASP A 58 -15.11 10.93 -4.37
N GLY A 59 -15.33 10.04 -3.38
CA GLY A 59 -15.71 8.67 -3.74
C GLY A 59 -15.44 7.54 -2.76
N ARG A 60 -16.33 6.53 -2.89
CA ARG A 60 -16.33 5.12 -2.44
C ARG A 60 -16.94 4.75 -1.08
N SER A 61 -17.18 5.68 -0.17
CA SER A 61 -18.02 5.43 1.00
C SER A 61 -18.95 6.61 1.26
N SER A 62 -20.23 6.28 1.38
CA SER A 62 -21.34 7.20 1.61
C SER A 62 -21.09 8.18 2.77
N GLY A 63 -21.04 9.48 2.48
CA GLY A 63 -21.40 10.54 3.43
C GLY A 63 -20.33 11.06 4.41
N GLY A 64 -19.05 10.72 4.24
CA GLY A 64 -17.98 11.22 5.11
C GLY A 64 -17.46 12.60 4.68
N PHE A 65 -17.47 13.58 5.59
CA PHE A 65 -16.66 14.79 5.43
C PHE A 65 -15.19 14.44 5.64
N ARG A 66 -14.31 14.90 4.74
CA ARG A 66 -12.87 14.79 4.92
C ARG A 66 -12.31 16.16 5.31
N THR A 67 -11.57 16.21 6.39
CA THR A 67 -10.85 17.43 6.76
C THR A 67 -9.62 17.58 5.87
N VAL A 68 -9.49 18.76 5.27
CA VAL A 68 -8.37 19.18 4.44
C VAL A 68 -7.68 20.33 5.17
N TRP A 69 -6.40 20.19 5.44
CA TRP A 69 -5.61 21.19 6.14
C TRP A 69 -4.81 21.99 5.12
N HIS A 70 -4.95 23.31 5.19
CA HIS A 70 -4.20 24.26 4.37
C HIS A 70 -3.13 24.91 5.22
N GLY A 71 -1.94 25.10 4.65
CA GLY A 71 -0.80 25.53 5.41
C GLY A 71 0.44 25.77 4.57
N THR A 72 1.53 26.01 5.27
CA THR A 72 2.84 26.23 4.67
C THR A 72 3.74 25.03 4.96
N PHE A 73 4.33 24.45 3.94
CA PHE A 73 5.42 23.49 4.10
C PHE A 73 6.77 24.22 4.08
N THR A 74 7.67 23.81 4.96
CA THR A 74 9.08 24.23 4.93
C THR A 74 9.95 22.99 5.05
N SER A 75 10.88 22.79 4.13
CA SER A 75 11.83 21.68 4.18
C SER A 75 12.75 21.78 5.39
N ALA A 76 13.27 20.65 5.85
CA ALA A 76 14.17 20.59 7.00
C ALA A 76 15.48 21.37 6.78
N ASP A 77 15.92 21.54 5.52
CA ASP A 77 17.07 22.35 5.13
C ASP A 77 16.72 23.81 4.81
N GLY A 78 15.44 24.20 4.93
CA GLY A 78 14.96 25.56 4.70
C GLY A 78 15.00 26.03 3.24
N ARG A 79 15.39 25.16 2.29
CA ARG A 79 15.55 25.54 0.88
C ARG A 79 14.26 25.54 0.09
N VAL A 80 13.27 24.77 0.54
CA VAL A 80 11.98 24.62 -0.16
C VAL A 80 10.87 25.05 0.79
N THR A 81 10.15 26.08 0.37
CA THR A 81 8.91 26.51 1.01
C THR A 81 7.78 26.37 0.00
N ASP A 82 6.65 25.85 0.44
CA ASP A 82 5.41 25.79 -0.33
C ASP A 82 4.32 26.43 0.52
N ASP A 83 3.93 27.65 0.15
CA ASP A 83 2.97 28.47 0.90
C ASP A 83 1.52 28.02 0.70
N ASP A 84 1.25 27.22 -0.33
CA ASP A 84 -0.06 26.69 -0.69
C ASP A 84 -0.14 25.17 -0.43
N ALA A 85 0.59 24.68 0.57
CA ALA A 85 0.63 23.27 0.88
C ALA A 85 -0.73 22.78 1.42
N VAL A 86 -1.16 21.61 0.94
CA VAL A 86 -2.42 20.98 1.33
C VAL A 86 -2.18 19.57 1.87
N LEU A 87 -2.66 19.30 3.07
CA LEU A 87 -2.57 18.01 3.73
C LEU A 87 -3.97 17.40 3.87
N ARG A 88 -4.18 16.22 3.28
CA ARG A 88 -5.47 15.53 3.23
C ARG A 88 -5.45 14.29 4.15
N ASP A 89 -6.60 13.90 4.70
CA ASP A 89 -6.78 12.70 5.56
C ASP A 89 -6.16 12.74 6.96
N GLU A 90 -6.02 13.91 7.58
CA GLU A 90 -5.79 13.92 9.03
C GLU A 90 -7.12 13.89 9.77
N SER A 91 -7.38 12.75 10.42
CA SER A 91 -8.51 12.52 11.33
C SER A 91 -8.46 13.40 12.58
N ASP A 92 -7.30 13.96 12.88
CA ASP A 92 -7.06 14.64 14.14
C ASP A 92 -7.26 16.14 13.93
N GLY A 93 -8.09 16.73 14.79
CA GLY A 93 -8.36 18.18 14.82
C GLY A 93 -7.11 18.97 15.19
N HIS A 94 -6.20 19.12 14.23
CA HIS A 94 -5.01 19.96 14.38
C HIS A 94 -5.43 21.38 14.71
N ARG A 95 -4.69 21.98 15.65
CA ARG A 95 -4.90 23.39 15.98
C ARG A 95 -4.31 24.26 14.87
N PRO A 96 -4.91 25.41 14.55
CA PRO A 96 -4.23 26.44 13.78
C PRO A 96 -2.84 26.72 14.36
N ALA A 97 -1.86 26.95 13.50
CA ALA A 97 -0.44 27.08 13.80
C ALA A 97 0.27 25.83 14.36
N ALA A 98 -0.38 24.66 14.42
CA ALA A 98 0.31 23.41 14.73
C ALA A 98 1.39 23.11 13.68
N ARG A 99 2.52 22.59 14.15
CA ARG A 99 3.61 22.09 13.29
C ARG A 99 3.54 20.58 13.21
N ILE A 100 3.39 20.07 12.00
CA ILE A 100 3.25 18.64 11.73
C ILE A 100 4.46 18.20 10.92
N PRO A 101 5.21 17.19 11.37
CA PRO A 101 6.32 16.69 10.59
C PRO A 101 5.80 15.89 9.39
N VAL A 102 6.20 16.30 8.19
CA VAL A 102 5.75 15.71 6.93
C VAL A 102 6.91 15.46 5.99
N THR A 103 6.67 14.59 5.01
CA THR A 103 7.58 14.32 3.89
C THR A 103 6.92 14.77 2.61
N ARG A 104 7.58 15.64 1.86
CA ARG A 104 7.15 16.07 0.52
C ARG A 104 7.61 15.04 -0.51
N ALA A 105 6.67 14.43 -1.22
CA ALA A 105 6.98 13.50 -2.31
C ALA A 105 7.08 14.19 -3.69
N GLY A 106 6.51 15.39 -3.81
CA GLY A 106 6.47 16.19 -5.03
C GLY A 106 5.67 17.47 -4.82
N ALA A 107 5.48 18.27 -5.87
CA ALA A 107 4.66 19.48 -5.80
C ALA A 107 3.22 19.12 -5.35
N GLY A 108 2.79 19.68 -4.23
CA GLY A 108 1.43 19.48 -3.69
C GLY A 108 1.15 18.12 -3.04
N VAL A 109 2.11 17.21 -2.91
CA VAL A 109 1.89 15.88 -2.30
C VAL A 109 2.72 15.72 -1.02
N TYR A 110 2.00 15.57 0.09
CA TYR A 110 2.54 15.54 1.45
C TYR A 110 2.11 14.29 2.19
N TYR A 111 3.07 13.62 2.83
CA TYR A 111 2.85 12.43 3.65
C TYR A 111 3.17 12.75 5.10
N THR A 112 2.28 12.39 6.02
CA THR A 112 2.56 12.55 7.45
C THR A 112 3.59 11.51 7.87
N GLY A 113 4.57 11.93 8.69
CA GLY A 113 5.57 11.01 9.25
C GLY A 113 5.03 10.14 10.38
N ARG A 114 3.71 9.84 10.39
CA ARG A 114 3.06 9.10 11.48
C ARG A 114 3.28 7.59 11.28
N PRO A 115 3.73 6.86 12.32
CA PRO A 115 4.00 5.42 12.19
C PRO A 115 2.77 4.64 11.75
N ASN A 116 1.57 5.01 12.21
CA ASN A 116 0.32 4.35 11.81
C ASN A 116 0.02 4.46 10.31
N TYR A 117 0.40 5.58 9.68
CA TYR A 117 0.20 5.77 8.24
C TYR A 117 1.19 4.92 7.43
N ALA A 118 2.45 4.86 7.87
CA ALA A 118 3.46 3.97 7.27
C ALA A 118 3.05 2.49 7.38
N LEU A 119 2.48 2.08 8.51
CA LEU A 119 1.97 0.72 8.73
C LEU A 119 0.81 0.37 7.80
N GLY A 120 -0.11 1.31 7.54
CA GLY A 120 -1.18 1.12 6.56
C GLY A 120 -0.64 0.81 5.16
N TRP A 121 0.36 1.57 4.70
CA TRP A 121 0.98 1.32 3.39
C TRP A 121 1.83 0.06 3.35
N LEU A 122 2.53 -0.28 4.44
CA LEU A 122 3.27 -1.54 4.56
C LEU A 122 2.34 -2.75 4.52
N THR A 123 1.21 -2.71 5.23
CA THR A 123 0.22 -3.81 5.21
C THR A 123 -0.39 -3.97 3.82
N LEU A 124 -0.70 -2.86 3.12
CA LEU A 124 -1.13 -2.89 1.72
C LEU A 124 -0.08 -3.51 0.81
N GLY A 125 1.20 -3.14 1.00
CA GLY A 125 2.32 -3.69 0.25
C GLY A 125 2.48 -5.20 0.47
N LEU A 126 2.43 -5.65 1.73
CA LEU A 126 2.49 -7.06 2.10
C LEU A 126 1.30 -7.86 1.56
N ALA A 127 0.09 -7.28 1.57
CA ALA A 127 -1.09 -7.89 0.96
C ALA A 127 -0.93 -8.02 -0.56
N GLY A 128 -0.39 -7.00 -1.23
CA GLY A 128 -0.05 -7.07 -2.65
C GLY A 128 0.99 -8.14 -2.97
N GLY A 129 2.05 -8.21 -2.16
CA GLY A 129 3.10 -9.20 -2.28
C GLY A 129 2.60 -10.64 -2.08
N SER A 130 1.75 -10.89 -1.09
CA SER A 130 1.16 -12.22 -0.86
C SER A 130 0.24 -12.64 -2.01
N LEU A 131 -0.50 -11.69 -2.58
CA LEU A 131 -1.36 -11.92 -3.72
C LEU A 131 -0.54 -12.20 -4.99
N ALA A 132 0.56 -11.48 -5.22
CA ALA A 132 1.48 -11.77 -6.31
C ALA A 132 2.16 -13.14 -6.16
N ALA A 133 2.61 -13.49 -4.95
CA ALA A 133 3.26 -14.76 -4.64
C ALA A 133 2.31 -15.97 -4.82
N THR A 134 1.02 -15.81 -4.53
CA THR A 134 0.00 -16.85 -4.74
C THR A 134 -0.44 -16.94 -6.20
N ALA A 135 -0.46 -15.82 -6.93
CA ALA A 135 -0.89 -15.75 -8.33
C ALA A 135 0.16 -16.27 -9.33
N PHE A 136 1.45 -15.98 -9.08
CA PHE A 136 2.56 -16.43 -9.92
C PHE A 136 2.53 -17.95 -10.23
N PRO A 137 2.33 -18.84 -9.25
CA PRO A 137 2.17 -20.26 -9.50
C PRO A 137 0.96 -20.61 -10.38
N LEU A 138 -0.17 -19.91 -10.25
CA LEU A 138 -1.36 -20.13 -11.08
C LEU A 138 -1.09 -19.75 -12.54
N VAL A 139 -0.34 -18.67 -12.78
CA VAL A 139 0.08 -18.24 -14.12
C VAL A 139 1.06 -19.23 -14.75
N ARG A 140 2.10 -19.64 -14.02
CA ARG A 140 3.15 -20.54 -14.51
C ARG A 140 2.70 -22.00 -14.62
N LEU A 141 1.93 -22.49 -13.64
CA LEU A 141 1.67 -23.92 -13.42
C LEU A 141 0.18 -24.29 -13.46
N GLY A 142 -0.75 -23.37 -13.74
CA GLY A 142 -2.18 -23.64 -13.88
C GLY A 142 -2.56 -24.66 -14.98
N GLY A 143 -1.61 -25.07 -15.83
CA GLY A 143 -1.75 -26.19 -16.76
C GLY A 143 -1.18 -27.54 -16.27
N ALA A 144 -0.33 -27.54 -15.25
CA ALA A 144 0.39 -28.74 -14.78
C ALA A 144 -0.37 -29.51 -13.69
N SER A 145 -1.18 -28.81 -12.87
CA SER A 145 -1.92 -29.36 -11.73
C SER A 145 -3.20 -30.14 -12.09
N ARG A 146 -3.61 -30.17 -13.37
CA ARG A 146 -4.78 -30.93 -13.85
C ARG A 146 -4.44 -32.10 -14.79
N ARG A 147 -3.20 -32.61 -14.75
CA ARG A 147 -2.91 -33.92 -15.34
C ARG A 147 -3.26 -34.99 -14.31
N PRO A 148 -4.26 -35.84 -14.53
CA PRO A 148 -4.54 -36.97 -13.63
C PRO A 148 -3.27 -37.84 -13.60
N GLY A 149 -2.67 -38.01 -12.42
CA GLY A 149 -1.51 -38.88 -12.22
C GLY A 149 -0.14 -38.23 -12.03
N ARG A 150 0.01 -36.89 -12.08
CA ARG A 150 1.26 -36.23 -11.63
C ARG A 150 1.01 -35.45 -10.32
N PRO A 151 1.61 -35.85 -9.18
CA PRO A 151 1.55 -35.05 -7.97
C PRO A 151 2.16 -33.67 -8.27
N GLY A 152 1.46 -32.62 -7.85
CA GLY A 152 1.98 -31.26 -7.95
C GLY A 152 3.36 -31.17 -7.28
N PRO A 153 4.25 -30.28 -7.75
CA PRO A 153 5.58 -30.18 -7.17
C PRO A 153 5.49 -29.88 -5.66
N ARG A 154 6.14 -30.69 -4.81
CA ARG A 154 6.04 -30.56 -3.35
C ARG A 154 6.46 -29.17 -2.84
N TRP A 155 7.37 -28.49 -3.55
CA TRP A 155 7.82 -27.13 -3.24
C TRP A 155 6.71 -26.08 -3.34
N PHE A 156 5.61 -26.36 -4.03
CA PHE A 156 4.48 -25.44 -4.18
C PHE A 156 3.78 -25.20 -2.85
N GLY A 157 3.63 -26.24 -2.02
CA GLY A 157 3.06 -26.12 -0.68
C GLY A 157 4.05 -25.47 0.29
N THR A 158 5.33 -25.83 0.21
CA THR A 158 6.38 -25.31 1.10
C THR A 158 6.69 -23.84 0.81
N GLY A 159 6.81 -23.46 -0.46
CA GLY A 159 7.08 -22.08 -0.87
C GLY A 159 5.94 -21.14 -0.52
N LEU A 160 4.69 -21.59 -0.66
CA LEU A 160 3.51 -20.83 -0.22
C LEU A 160 3.52 -20.63 1.29
N ARG A 161 3.86 -21.67 2.06
CA ARG A 161 3.94 -21.60 3.53
C ARG A 161 5.09 -20.69 4.00
N VAL A 162 6.23 -20.70 3.32
CA VAL A 162 7.36 -19.80 3.63
C VAL A 162 7.00 -18.36 3.28
N ALA A 163 6.37 -18.11 2.12
CA ALA A 163 5.91 -16.76 1.76
C ALA A 163 4.88 -16.23 2.76
N TRP A 164 3.91 -17.06 3.17
CA TRP A 164 2.95 -16.70 4.22
C TRP A 164 3.60 -16.53 5.59
N GLY A 165 4.62 -17.34 5.91
CA GLY A 165 5.41 -17.20 7.12
C GLY A 165 6.16 -15.87 7.17
N CYS A 166 6.82 -15.47 6.07
CA CYS A 166 7.48 -14.17 5.96
C CYS A 166 6.48 -13.02 6.06
N VAL A 167 5.32 -13.12 5.40
CA VAL A 167 4.26 -12.10 5.51
C VAL A 167 3.72 -12.01 6.94
N ALA A 168 3.49 -13.13 7.62
CA ALA A 168 3.02 -13.16 9.00
C ALA A 168 4.06 -12.60 9.98
N VAL A 169 5.35 -12.92 9.80
CA VAL A 169 6.44 -12.39 10.61
C VAL A 169 6.60 -10.87 10.38
N CYS A 170 6.55 -10.40 9.14
CA CYS A 170 6.57 -8.97 8.83
C CYS A 170 5.35 -8.23 9.41
N ALA A 171 4.15 -8.83 9.33
CA ALA A 171 2.94 -8.26 9.91
C ALA A 171 2.98 -8.24 11.44
N ALA A 172 3.51 -9.31 12.08
CA ALA A 172 3.66 -9.37 13.54
C ALA A 172 4.73 -8.38 14.04
N ALA A 173 5.85 -8.24 13.34
CA ALA A 173 6.88 -7.25 13.66
C ALA A 173 6.33 -5.82 13.51
N ALA A 174 5.54 -5.56 12.47
CA ALA A 174 4.86 -4.29 12.27
C ALA A 174 3.83 -3.99 13.39
N LEU A 175 3.07 -5.00 13.84
CA LEU A 175 2.15 -4.91 14.97
C LEU A 175 2.87 -4.64 16.30
N LEU A 176 3.97 -5.33 16.57
CA LEU A 176 4.76 -5.12 17.79
C LEU A 176 5.38 -3.72 17.84
N ALA A 177 5.87 -3.22 16.70
CA ALA A 177 6.36 -1.85 16.59
C ALA A 177 5.25 -0.79 16.79
N ALA A 178 4.00 -1.13 16.51
CA ALA A 178 2.85 -0.24 16.70
C ALA A 178 2.37 -0.18 18.16
N VAL A 179 2.56 -1.25 18.94
CA VAL A 179 2.14 -1.33 20.35
C VAL A 179 3.20 -0.77 21.31
N ALA A 180 4.45 -0.68 20.86
CA ALA A 180 5.58 -0.18 21.65
C ALA A 180 5.76 1.36 21.62
N VAL A 181 4.82 2.10 21.00
CA VAL A 181 4.80 3.57 20.90
C VAL A 181 3.59 4.11 21.64
#